data_AF-A0A2E8EXN9-F1
#
_entry.id   AF-A0A2E8EXN9-F1
#
_cell.length_a   1.000
_cell.length_b   1.000
_cell.length_c   1.000
_cell.angle_alpha   90.00
_cell.angle_beta   90.00
_cell.angle_gamma   90.00
#
_symmetry.space_group_name_H-M   'P 1'
#
loop_
_entity.id
_entity.type
_entity.pdbx_description
1 polymer ?
#
loop_
_entity_poly.entity_id
_entity_poly.type
_entity_poly.pdbx_seq_one_letter_code
_entity_poly.pdbx_strand_id
1 'polypeptide(L)'
;MKKTILLAAGTTLMFGCSTINTDIISRPDIVDSKLTLSAEANEINVPAWVFIGSGVFQPDNKGGSEAFFGVGKTKPMEPAEQIQLIADDDARNNLAQILGDFNEGLIKYHQSVKRSSEPGWISEEKLQTAINDTAVTMLLQTEVVDNWDHPTTGEGFSLAQIDFKTVQEALAANADLSDGEQESVRFISKWVFENMKLLKERKLLFGKVSRAMTDE
;
A
#
# COMPACT_ATOMS: atom_id res chain seq x y z
N MET A 1 -31.31 -39.64 -40.43
CA MET A 1 -31.65 -39.32 -41.84
C MET A 1 -32.79 -38.32 -41.87
N LYS A 2 -32.62 -37.18 -42.57
CA LYS A 2 -33.64 -36.28 -43.17
C LYS A 2 -34.68 -35.65 -42.22
N LYS A 3 -35.17 -34.41 -42.37
CA LYS A 3 -34.85 -33.19 -43.14
C LYS A 3 -35.86 -32.13 -42.61
N THR A 4 -35.40 -30.88 -42.45
CA THR A 4 -36.09 -29.57 -42.68
C THR A 4 -37.61 -29.41 -42.49
N ILE A 5 -38.04 -28.26 -41.93
CA ILE A 5 -38.79 -27.18 -42.63
C ILE A 5 -39.07 -25.98 -41.70
N LEU A 6 -38.85 -24.76 -42.22
CA LEU A 6 -39.23 -23.44 -41.72
C LEU A 6 -40.77 -23.26 -41.64
N LEU A 7 -41.29 -22.37 -40.77
CA LEU A 7 -42.16 -21.25 -41.20
C LEU A 7 -42.51 -20.28 -40.05
N ALA A 8 -42.78 -19.03 -40.44
CA ALA A 8 -42.98 -17.84 -39.62
C ALA A 8 -44.44 -17.59 -39.18
N ALA A 9 -44.62 -16.79 -38.11
CA ALA A 9 -45.72 -15.85 -37.84
C ALA A 9 -45.40 -15.18 -36.48
N GLY A 10 -45.45 -13.87 -36.24
CA GLY A 10 -46.29 -12.83 -36.83
C GLY A 10 -47.52 -12.59 -35.95
N THR A 11 -47.38 -11.77 -34.89
CA THR A 11 -48.55 -11.22 -34.16
C THR A 11 -48.30 -9.80 -33.68
N THR A 12 -49.00 -8.90 -34.35
CA THR A 12 -49.38 -7.53 -34.00
C THR A 12 -50.05 -7.43 -32.62
N LEU A 13 -49.65 -6.44 -31.82
CA LEU A 13 -50.48 -5.88 -30.74
C LEU A 13 -50.85 -4.45 -31.10
N MET A 14 -52.12 -4.27 -31.46
CA MET A 14 -52.78 -2.99 -31.71
C MET A 14 -53.42 -2.48 -30.41
N PHE A 15 -53.18 -1.18 -30.16
CA PHE A 15 -54.07 -0.16 -29.58
C PHE A 15 -55.03 -0.51 -28.43
N GLY A 16 -54.78 0.15 -27.28
CA GLY A 16 -55.80 0.56 -26.33
C GLY A 16 -55.61 2.05 -26.00
N CYS A 17 -56.53 2.89 -26.46
CA CYS A 17 -56.57 4.34 -26.30
C CYS A 17 -56.75 4.80 -24.84
N SER A 18 -56.21 5.97 -24.50
CA SER A 18 -56.89 6.93 -23.60
C SER A 18 -56.47 8.37 -23.89
N THR A 19 -57.40 9.06 -24.54
CA THR A 19 -57.81 10.47 -24.34
C THR A 19 -56.76 11.56 -24.14
N ILE A 20 -56.57 12.28 -25.26
CA ILE A 20 -56.36 13.73 -25.45
C ILE A 20 -56.66 14.62 -24.23
N ASN A 21 -55.69 15.45 -23.85
CA ASN A 21 -55.93 16.82 -23.41
C ASN A 21 -54.92 17.72 -24.12
N THR A 22 -55.42 18.54 -25.05
CA THR A 22 -54.70 19.66 -25.66
C THR A 22 -54.85 20.86 -24.76
N ASP A 23 -53.74 21.35 -24.21
CA ASP A 23 -53.59 22.77 -23.92
C ASP A 23 -52.23 23.23 -24.44
N ILE A 24 -52.30 24.27 -25.26
CA ILE A 24 -51.21 24.92 -26.00
C ILE A 24 -50.62 25.98 -25.08
N ILE A 25 -49.36 25.84 -24.64
CA ILE A 25 -48.54 26.97 -24.19
C ILE A 25 -47.08 26.77 -24.64
N SER A 26 -46.70 27.59 -25.63
CA SER A 26 -45.39 28.23 -25.85
C SER A 26 -44.10 27.37 -25.95
N ARG A 27 -43.56 27.32 -27.18
CA ARG A 27 -42.12 27.12 -27.45
C ARG A 27 -41.33 28.25 -26.80
N PRO A 28 -40.20 27.94 -26.14
CA PRO A 28 -38.95 28.51 -26.64
C PRO A 28 -37.79 27.51 -26.69
N ASP A 29 -37.03 27.66 -27.76
CA ASP A 29 -35.57 27.54 -27.86
C ASP A 29 -34.88 26.27 -27.35
N ILE A 30 -34.36 25.54 -28.35
CA ILE A 30 -33.22 24.66 -28.22
C ILE A 30 -32.08 25.52 -27.66
N VAL A 31 -31.91 25.48 -26.35
CA VAL A 31 -30.64 25.88 -25.73
C VAL A 31 -29.67 24.77 -26.10
N ASP A 32 -28.86 25.04 -27.12
CA ASP A 32 -27.52 24.49 -27.26
C ASP A 32 -26.79 24.76 -25.93
N SER A 33 -27.00 23.90 -24.95
CA SER A 33 -26.06 23.75 -23.84
C SER A 33 -24.86 23.04 -24.43
N LYS A 34 -24.06 23.83 -25.16
CA LYS A 34 -22.63 23.64 -25.29
C LYS A 34 -22.15 23.36 -23.88
N LEU A 35 -22.01 22.07 -23.60
CA LEU A 35 -21.38 21.53 -22.41
C LEU A 35 -19.98 22.15 -22.44
N THR A 36 -19.87 23.29 -21.79
CA THR A 36 -18.60 23.99 -21.66
C THR A 36 -17.90 23.19 -20.61
N LEU A 37 -17.25 22.13 -21.10
CA LEU A 37 -16.32 21.30 -20.38
C LEU A 37 -15.12 22.20 -20.06
N SER A 38 -15.33 23.12 -19.13
CA SER A 38 -14.27 23.82 -18.42
C SER A 38 -13.79 22.86 -17.33
N ALA A 39 -13.28 21.70 -17.76
CA ALA A 39 -12.40 20.92 -16.92
C ALA A 39 -11.06 21.64 -16.97
N GLU A 40 -10.90 22.63 -16.08
CA GLU A 40 -9.59 22.89 -15.53
C GLU A 40 -9.21 21.58 -14.82
N ALA A 41 -8.47 20.73 -15.51
CA ALA A 41 -7.91 19.53 -14.91
C ALA A 41 -6.88 20.00 -13.88
N ASN A 42 -7.33 20.29 -12.66
CA ASN A 42 -6.44 20.47 -11.53
C ASN A 42 -5.62 19.18 -11.43
N GLU A 43 -4.33 19.27 -11.73
CA GLU A 43 -3.40 18.16 -11.59
C GLU A 43 -3.43 17.71 -10.12
N ILE A 44 -3.97 16.52 -9.86
CA ILE A 44 -4.00 15.96 -8.51
C ILE A 44 -2.57 15.58 -8.16
N ASN A 45 -1.94 16.35 -7.29
CA ASN A 45 -0.60 16.05 -6.78
C ASN A 45 -0.69 14.92 -5.75
N VAL A 46 -0.37 13.70 -6.18
CA VAL A 46 -0.36 12.51 -5.33
C VAL A 46 1.03 12.37 -4.67
N PRO A 47 1.12 12.32 -3.33
CA PRO A 47 2.39 12.10 -2.65
C PRO A 47 3.06 10.80 -3.12
N ALA A 48 4.39 10.83 -3.26
CA ALA A 48 5.14 9.68 -3.75
C ALA A 48 4.91 8.42 -2.91
N TRP A 49 4.76 8.55 -1.59
CA TRP A 49 4.54 7.42 -0.68
C TRP A 49 3.20 6.72 -0.92
N VAL A 50 2.16 7.42 -1.39
CA VAL A 50 0.86 6.83 -1.76
C VAL A 50 1.05 5.88 -2.96
N PHE A 51 1.87 6.27 -3.93
CA PHE A 51 2.17 5.42 -5.09
C PHE A 51 3.16 4.29 -4.78
N ILE A 52 4.17 4.55 -3.94
CA ILE A 52 5.18 3.55 -3.56
C ILE A 52 4.55 2.46 -2.68
N GLY A 53 3.65 2.84 -1.76
CA GLY A 53 3.02 1.95 -0.79
C GLY A 53 3.98 1.44 0.30
N SER A 54 3.49 0.56 1.17
CA SER A 54 4.24 -0.02 2.29
C SER A 54 5.53 -0.74 1.87
N GLY A 55 6.53 -0.73 2.73
CA GLY A 55 7.81 -1.41 2.51
C GLY A 55 8.96 -0.76 3.27
N VAL A 56 10.19 -1.03 2.82
CA VAL A 56 11.40 -0.38 3.32
C VAL A 56 12.02 0.44 2.21
N PHE A 57 12.44 1.66 2.53
CA PHE A 57 13.16 2.53 1.61
C PHE A 57 13.88 3.63 2.38
N GLN A 58 14.70 4.37 1.65
CA GLN A 58 15.28 5.62 2.13
C GLN A 58 14.67 6.74 1.26
N PRO A 59 14.05 7.76 1.85
CA PRO A 59 13.55 8.90 1.09
C PRO A 59 14.69 9.60 0.34
N ASP A 60 14.47 9.99 -0.92
CA ASP A 60 15.47 10.66 -1.77
C ASP A 60 15.94 12.03 -1.23
N ASN A 61 15.21 12.56 -0.25
CA ASN A 61 15.53 13.82 0.41
C ASN A 61 16.83 13.62 1.21
N LYS A 62 17.85 14.46 1.02
CA LYS A 62 19.21 14.35 1.60
C LYS A 62 19.31 14.35 3.16
N GLY A 63 18.21 14.17 3.86
CA GLY A 63 18.13 13.97 5.32
C GLY A 63 17.16 12.86 5.75
N GLY A 64 16.56 12.11 4.82
CA GLY A 64 15.71 10.97 5.13
C GLY A 64 16.54 9.77 5.59
N SER A 65 16.26 9.26 6.79
CA SER A 65 16.86 8.03 7.28
C SER A 65 16.19 6.82 6.63
N GLU A 66 16.93 5.71 6.62
CA GLU A 66 16.40 4.40 6.28
C GLU A 66 15.27 4.05 7.26
N ALA A 67 14.12 3.64 6.73
CA ALA A 67 12.96 3.39 7.56
C ALA A 67 12.04 2.32 6.98
N PHE A 68 11.19 1.81 7.87
CA PHE A 68 10.07 0.95 7.55
C PHE A 68 8.81 1.80 7.45
N PHE A 69 7.98 1.51 6.47
CA PHE A 69 6.78 2.28 6.17
C PHE A 69 5.56 1.37 6.00
N GLY A 70 4.46 1.76 6.64
CA GLY A 70 3.13 1.22 6.41
C GLY A 70 2.24 2.29 5.80
N VAL A 71 1.62 1.99 4.67
CA VAL A 71 0.63 2.86 4.02
C VAL A 71 -0.74 2.27 4.27
N GLY A 72 -1.60 3.02 4.95
CA GLY A 72 -2.98 2.66 5.21
C GLY A 72 -3.92 3.36 4.25
N LYS A 73 -5.06 2.73 3.97
CA LYS A 73 -6.08 3.28 3.07
C LYS A 73 -7.49 3.04 3.60
N THR A 74 -8.35 4.05 3.49
CA THR A 74 -9.79 3.88 3.70
C THR A 74 -10.56 3.67 2.41
N LYS A 75 -11.80 3.18 2.58
CA LYS A 75 -12.76 3.08 1.49
C LYS A 75 -13.49 4.42 1.29
N PRO A 76 -13.89 4.76 0.05
CA PRO A 76 -14.63 5.97 -0.32
C PRO A 76 -15.93 6.28 0.46
N MET A 77 -16.44 5.35 1.25
CA MET A 77 -17.79 5.41 1.85
C MET A 77 -17.75 5.38 3.38
N GLU A 78 -16.57 5.50 3.99
CA GLU A 78 -16.48 5.60 5.44
C GLU A 78 -16.98 6.97 5.92
N PRO A 79 -17.61 7.05 7.11
CA PRO A 79 -17.98 8.33 7.69
C PRO A 79 -16.76 9.25 7.80
N ALA A 80 -16.90 10.53 7.45
CA ALA A 80 -15.77 11.48 7.42
C ALA A 80 -14.98 11.53 8.73
N GLU A 81 -15.64 11.36 9.87
CA GLU A 81 -15.05 11.34 11.21
C GLU A 81 -14.18 10.10 11.49
N GLN A 82 -14.32 9.02 10.70
CA GLN A 82 -13.62 7.75 10.87
C GLN A 82 -12.55 7.51 9.80
N ILE A 83 -12.56 8.28 8.70
CA ILE A 83 -11.61 8.12 7.58
C ILE A 83 -10.17 8.13 8.12
N GLN A 84 -9.79 9.16 8.87
CA GLN A 84 -8.41 9.25 9.35
C GLN A 84 -8.05 8.11 10.32
N LEU A 85 -8.95 7.76 11.25
CA LEU A 85 -8.72 6.69 12.22
C LEU A 85 -8.52 5.33 11.54
N ILE A 86 -9.35 5.01 10.55
CA ILE A 86 -9.27 3.74 9.82
C ILE A 86 -7.99 3.68 8.99
N ALA A 87 -7.60 4.78 8.32
CA ALA A 87 -6.35 4.82 7.57
C ALA A 87 -5.13 4.70 8.50
N ASP A 88 -5.16 5.32 9.68
CA ASP A 88 -4.08 5.22 10.68
C ASP A 88 -3.92 3.78 11.19
N ASP A 89 -5.03 3.11 11.53
CA ASP A 89 -5.03 1.72 11.98
C ASP A 89 -4.53 0.79 10.87
N ASP A 90 -4.98 0.98 9.63
CA ASP A 90 -4.51 0.20 8.48
C ASP A 90 -3.02 0.44 8.20
N ALA A 91 -2.53 1.68 8.34
CA ALA A 91 -1.12 2.01 8.18
C ALA A 91 -0.25 1.29 9.21
N ARG A 92 -0.68 1.27 10.48
CA ARG A 92 -0.01 0.55 11.56
C ARG A 92 0.00 -0.97 11.34
N ASN A 93 -1.12 -1.54 10.90
CA ASN A 93 -1.21 -2.96 10.57
C ASN A 93 -0.28 -3.33 9.41
N ASN A 94 -0.26 -2.50 8.36
CA ASN A 94 0.63 -2.70 7.22
C ASN A 94 2.11 -2.55 7.62
N LEU A 95 2.45 -1.61 8.51
CA LEU A 95 3.80 -1.51 9.05
C LEU A 95 4.19 -2.74 9.88
N ALA A 96 3.27 -3.24 10.72
CA ALA A 96 3.48 -4.46 11.51
C ALA A 96 3.79 -5.67 10.62
N GLN A 97 3.10 -5.79 9.48
CA GLN A 97 3.41 -6.83 8.50
C GLN A 97 4.82 -6.69 7.93
N ILE A 98 5.25 -5.47 7.57
CA ILE A 98 6.61 -5.23 7.07
C ILE A 98 7.67 -5.59 8.12
N LEU A 99 7.44 -5.27 9.40
CA LEU A 99 8.33 -5.67 10.49
C LEU A 99 8.33 -7.20 10.69
N GLY A 100 7.19 -7.86 10.52
CA GLY A 100 7.09 -9.32 10.53
C GLY A 100 7.93 -9.98 9.44
N ASP A 101 7.83 -9.47 8.20
CA ASP A 101 8.63 -9.95 7.06
C ASP A 101 10.14 -9.72 7.31
N PHE A 102 10.49 -8.59 7.92
CA PHE A 102 11.87 -8.28 8.31
C PHE A 102 12.40 -9.29 9.35
N ASN A 103 11.64 -9.55 10.42
CA ASN A 103 12.00 -10.50 11.47
C ASN A 103 12.17 -11.92 10.91
N GLU A 104 11.28 -12.35 10.02
CA GLU A 104 11.41 -13.63 9.31
C GLU A 104 12.70 -13.66 8.46
N GLY A 105 13.03 -12.54 7.81
CA GLY A 105 14.27 -12.34 7.06
C GLY A 105 15.53 -12.49 7.91
N LEU A 106 15.53 -12.00 9.16
CA LEU A 106 16.66 -12.15 10.09
C LEU A 106 16.96 -13.64 10.36
N ILE A 107 15.93 -14.42 10.68
CA ILE A 107 16.06 -15.87 10.95
C ILE A 107 16.51 -16.60 9.68
N LYS A 108 15.87 -16.32 8.54
CA LYS A 108 16.25 -16.93 7.25
C LYS A 108 17.71 -16.64 6.88
N TYR A 109 18.16 -15.39 7.07
CA TYR A 109 19.55 -15.03 6.80
C TYR A 109 20.51 -15.80 7.70
N HIS A 110 20.24 -15.82 9.01
CA HIS A 110 21.04 -16.52 9.99
C HIS A 110 21.20 -18.02 9.65
N GLN A 111 20.10 -18.69 9.31
CA GLN A 111 20.10 -20.10 8.92
C GLN A 111 20.85 -20.36 7.59
N SER A 112 20.91 -19.37 6.70
CA SER A 112 21.55 -19.51 5.38
C SER A 112 23.07 -19.40 5.41
N VAL A 113 23.65 -18.78 6.45
CA VAL A 113 25.09 -18.49 6.50
C VAL A 113 25.86 -19.57 7.26
N LYS A 114 27.03 -19.94 6.72
CA LYS A 114 27.96 -20.89 7.37
C LYS A 114 28.66 -20.32 8.62
N ARG A 115 28.61 -19.00 8.81
CA ARG A 115 29.27 -18.28 9.92
C ARG A 115 28.52 -18.40 11.25
N SER A 116 27.36 -19.04 11.27
CA SER A 116 26.55 -19.19 12.49
C SER A 116 27.23 -19.92 13.64
N SER A 117 28.33 -20.62 13.36
CA SER A 117 29.16 -21.32 14.34
C SER A 117 30.48 -20.61 14.68
N GLU A 118 30.76 -19.43 14.09
CA GLU A 118 31.97 -18.65 14.39
C GLU A 118 31.83 -17.94 15.76
N PRO A 119 32.89 -17.87 16.58
CA PRO A 119 32.86 -17.12 17.84
C PRO A 119 32.46 -15.67 17.63
N GLY A 120 31.53 -15.17 18.44
CA GLY A 120 30.97 -13.81 18.32
C GLY A 120 29.79 -13.70 17.36
N TRP A 121 29.47 -14.73 16.57
CA TRP A 121 28.21 -14.74 15.84
C TRP A 121 27.05 -15.07 16.79
N ILE A 122 25.94 -14.34 16.67
CA ILE A 122 24.77 -14.58 17.52
C ILE A 122 24.18 -15.98 17.27
N SER A 123 23.74 -16.70 18.30
CA SER A 123 23.01 -17.95 18.10
C SER A 123 21.58 -17.70 17.59
N GLU A 124 20.97 -18.69 16.93
CA GLU A 124 19.58 -18.56 16.47
C GLU A 124 18.61 -18.33 17.63
N GLU A 125 18.82 -19.01 18.76
CA GLU A 125 18.03 -18.84 19.99
C GLU A 125 18.11 -17.40 20.52
N LYS A 126 19.32 -16.84 20.63
CA LYS A 126 19.50 -15.46 21.10
C LYS A 126 18.90 -14.45 20.14
N LEU A 127 19.03 -14.68 18.83
CA LEU A 127 18.41 -13.83 17.80
C LEU A 127 16.88 -13.86 17.92
N GLN A 128 16.29 -15.05 18.10
CA GLN A 128 14.84 -15.19 18.28
C GLN A 128 14.36 -14.48 19.56
N THR A 129 15.11 -14.58 20.65
CA THR A 129 14.83 -13.85 21.90
C THR A 129 14.86 -12.34 21.68
N ALA A 130 15.92 -11.81 21.04
CA ALA A 130 16.02 -10.38 20.73
C ALA A 130 14.86 -9.88 19.86
N ILE A 131 14.42 -10.67 18.88
CA ILE A 131 13.24 -10.36 18.06
C ILE A 131 11.97 -10.30 18.92
N ASN A 132 11.75 -11.30 19.77
CA ASN A 132 10.55 -11.38 20.60
C ASN A 132 10.47 -10.22 21.61
N ASP A 133 11.59 -9.89 22.24
CA ASP A 133 11.69 -8.84 23.27
C ASP A 133 11.44 -7.44 22.67
N THR A 134 11.80 -7.24 21.41
CA THR A 134 11.73 -5.93 20.76
C THR A 134 10.43 -5.71 19.98
N ALA A 135 9.79 -6.77 19.47
CA ALA A 135 8.65 -6.67 18.56
C ALA A 135 7.51 -5.78 19.09
N VAL A 136 7.08 -5.99 20.34
CA VAL A 136 6.00 -5.19 20.96
C VAL A 136 6.41 -3.72 21.10
N THR A 137 7.64 -3.48 21.56
CA THR A 137 8.17 -2.12 21.76
C THR A 137 8.21 -1.35 20.43
N MET A 138 8.62 -2.00 19.34
CA MET A 138 8.67 -1.37 18.02
C MET A 138 7.27 -0.99 17.50
N LEU A 139 6.27 -1.83 17.74
CA LEU A 139 4.88 -1.49 17.39
C LEU A 139 4.35 -0.30 18.19
N LEU A 140 4.72 -0.19 19.47
CA LEU A 140 4.34 0.95 20.31
C LEU A 140 5.03 2.26 19.91
N GLN A 141 6.23 2.18 19.34
CA GLN A 141 7.00 3.33 18.85
C GLN A 141 6.59 3.78 17.44
N THR A 142 5.58 3.13 16.84
CA THR A 142 5.09 3.49 15.52
C THR A 142 4.37 4.83 15.54
N GLU A 143 4.78 5.74 14.67
CA GLU A 143 4.16 7.05 14.50
C GLU A 143 3.51 7.16 13.12
N VAL A 144 2.32 7.78 13.07
CA VAL A 144 1.73 8.24 11.82
C VAL A 144 2.33 9.60 11.52
N VAL A 145 3.08 9.69 10.42
CA VAL A 145 3.94 10.84 10.10
C VAL A 145 3.39 11.72 8.98
N ASP A 146 2.44 11.20 8.19
CA ASP A 146 1.82 11.94 7.10
C ASP A 146 0.45 11.37 6.75
N ASN A 147 -0.44 12.21 6.23
CA ASN A 147 -1.81 11.87 5.82
C ASN A 147 -2.16 12.55 4.49
N TRP A 148 -2.96 11.89 3.66
CA TRP A 148 -3.41 12.45 2.39
C TRP A 148 -4.81 11.97 2.03
N ASP A 149 -5.70 12.92 1.73
CA ASP A 149 -7.04 12.62 1.21
C ASP A 149 -7.07 12.80 -0.30
N HIS A 150 -7.61 11.81 -1.00
CA HIS A 150 -7.80 11.89 -2.43
C HIS A 150 -8.97 12.85 -2.73
N PRO A 151 -8.76 13.94 -3.50
CA PRO A 151 -9.70 15.07 -3.58
C PRO A 151 -11.04 14.73 -4.24
N THR A 152 -11.10 13.66 -5.05
CA THR A 152 -12.30 13.28 -5.80
C THR A 152 -12.88 11.90 -5.47
N THR A 153 -12.10 10.98 -4.89
CA THR A 153 -12.57 9.61 -4.61
C THR A 153 -13.07 9.45 -3.17
N GLY A 154 -12.74 10.37 -2.26
CA GLY A 154 -13.09 10.26 -0.83
C GLY A 154 -12.26 9.20 -0.10
N GLU A 155 -11.18 8.71 -0.70
CA GLU A 155 -10.23 7.79 -0.06
C GLU A 155 -9.24 8.60 0.78
N GLY A 156 -9.07 8.21 2.04
CA GLY A 156 -8.03 8.74 2.92
C GLY A 156 -6.85 7.77 3.01
N PHE A 157 -5.66 8.32 3.15
CA PHE A 157 -4.41 7.59 3.25
C PHE A 157 -3.60 8.09 4.45
N SER A 158 -2.92 7.17 5.12
CA SER A 158 -2.00 7.48 6.22
C SER A 158 -0.68 6.78 6.00
N LEU A 159 0.39 7.41 6.47
CA LEU A 159 1.75 6.88 6.45
C LEU A 159 2.24 6.67 7.88
N ALA A 160 2.43 5.42 8.26
CA ALA A 160 3.11 5.03 9.48
C ALA A 160 4.59 4.77 9.20
N GLN A 161 5.48 5.20 10.09
CA GLN A 161 6.93 5.05 9.94
C GLN A 161 7.59 4.59 11.25
N ILE A 162 8.65 3.79 11.11
CA ILE A 162 9.66 3.58 12.16
C ILE A 162 11.07 3.59 11.55
N ASP A 163 12.00 4.27 12.21
CA ASP A 163 13.39 4.39 11.78
C ASP A 163 14.14 3.06 11.89
N PHE A 164 14.92 2.72 10.86
CA PHE A 164 15.67 1.46 10.81
C PHE A 164 16.74 1.39 11.91
N LYS A 165 17.44 2.49 12.17
CA LYS A 165 18.47 2.53 13.21
C LYS A 165 17.84 2.27 14.57
N THR A 166 16.67 2.84 14.88
CA THR A 166 15.93 2.55 16.12
C THR A 166 15.65 1.04 16.28
N VAL A 167 15.17 0.39 15.22
CA VAL A 167 14.91 -1.07 15.24
C VAL A 167 16.21 -1.86 15.42
N GLN A 168 17.26 -1.52 14.69
CA GLN A 168 18.56 -2.18 14.76
C GLN A 168 19.20 -2.05 16.14
N GLU A 169 19.15 -0.86 16.74
CA GLU A 169 19.68 -0.63 18.09
C GLU A 169 18.88 -1.43 19.12
N ALA A 170 17.56 -1.47 19.01
CA ALA A 170 16.73 -2.25 19.92
C ALA A 170 17.06 -3.74 19.88
N LEU A 171 17.24 -4.31 18.69
CA LEU A 171 17.65 -5.71 18.52
C LEU A 171 19.04 -6.00 19.13
N ALA A 172 19.96 -5.03 19.06
CA ALA A 172 21.30 -5.18 19.59
C ALA A 172 21.44 -4.82 21.08
N ALA A 173 20.42 -4.21 21.70
CA ALA A 173 20.49 -3.71 23.08
C ALA A 173 20.25 -4.79 24.16
N ASN A 174 20.10 -6.06 23.79
CA ASN A 174 19.88 -7.13 24.76
C ASN A 174 21.15 -7.39 25.60
N ALA A 175 21.01 -7.33 26.93
CA ALA A 175 22.11 -7.41 27.89
C ALA A 175 22.85 -8.77 27.88
N ASP A 176 22.23 -9.82 27.32
CA ASP A 176 22.81 -11.16 27.21
C ASP A 176 23.65 -11.34 25.92
N LEU A 177 23.78 -10.28 25.10
CA LEU A 177 24.62 -10.25 23.92
C LEU A 177 25.99 -9.65 24.24
N SER A 178 27.04 -10.41 23.92
CA SER A 178 28.41 -9.88 23.85
C SER A 178 28.58 -8.87 22.71
N ASP A 179 29.60 -8.03 22.77
CA ASP A 179 29.89 -7.02 21.74
C ASP A 179 29.94 -7.62 20.31
N GLY A 180 30.55 -8.80 20.17
CA GLY A 180 30.58 -9.52 18.89
C GLY A 180 29.18 -9.93 18.41
N GLU A 181 28.34 -10.43 19.32
CA GLU A 181 26.96 -10.83 18.98
C GLU A 181 26.11 -9.61 18.63
N GLN A 182 26.32 -8.47 19.29
CA GLN A 182 25.67 -7.20 18.93
C GLN A 182 26.09 -6.74 17.53
N GLU A 183 27.37 -6.82 17.20
CA GLU A 183 27.87 -6.51 15.86
C GLU A 183 27.28 -7.46 14.80
N SER A 184 27.17 -8.75 15.12
CA SER A 184 26.51 -9.75 14.27
C SER A 184 25.04 -9.38 14.02
N VAL A 185 24.28 -8.99 15.04
CA VAL A 185 22.88 -8.53 14.89
C VAL A 185 22.79 -7.30 13.99
N ARG A 186 23.67 -6.31 14.18
CA ARG A 186 23.72 -5.10 13.34
C ARG A 186 24.01 -5.44 11.88
N PHE A 187 24.95 -6.35 11.66
CA PHE A 187 25.29 -6.81 10.31
C PHE A 187 24.12 -7.54 9.65
N ILE A 188 23.51 -8.52 10.33
CA ILE A 188 22.37 -9.29 9.80
C ILE A 188 21.19 -8.35 9.48
N SER A 189 20.82 -7.49 10.43
CA SER A 189 19.73 -6.52 10.25
C SER A 189 19.95 -5.58 9.08
N LYS A 190 21.17 -5.05 8.92
CA LYS A 190 21.50 -4.20 7.78
C LYS A 190 21.39 -4.97 6.47
N TRP A 191 21.91 -6.19 6.41
CA TRP A 191 21.84 -7.02 5.21
C TRP A 191 20.38 -7.30 4.80
N VAL A 192 19.54 -7.70 5.76
CA VAL A 192 18.13 -8.01 5.51
C VAL A 192 17.37 -6.77 5.05
N PHE A 193 17.61 -5.61 5.68
CA PHE A 193 16.99 -4.35 5.29
C PHE A 193 17.33 -3.98 3.84
N GLU A 194 18.61 -4.01 3.47
CA GLU A 194 19.05 -3.74 2.10
C GLU A 194 18.46 -4.73 1.10
N ASN A 195 18.40 -6.02 1.45
CA ASN A 195 17.79 -7.02 0.58
C ASN A 195 16.30 -6.74 0.35
N MET A 196 15.54 -6.37 1.40
CA MET A 196 14.14 -5.98 1.27
C MET A 196 13.96 -4.73 0.40
N LYS A 197 14.84 -3.72 0.58
CA LYS A 197 14.86 -2.50 -0.23
C LYS A 197 15.07 -2.81 -1.71
N LEU A 198 16.07 -3.63 -2.03
CA LEU A 198 16.36 -4.06 -3.40
C LEU A 198 15.19 -4.83 -4.03
N LEU A 199 14.52 -5.70 -3.27
CA LEU A 199 13.34 -6.42 -3.75
C LEU A 199 12.19 -5.46 -4.07
N LYS A 200 11.98 -4.44 -3.23
CA LYS A 200 10.95 -3.41 -3.45
C LYS A 200 11.27 -2.58 -4.70
N GLU A 201 12.48 -2.07 -4.83
CA GLU A 201 12.94 -1.29 -5.99
C GLU A 201 12.78 -2.09 -7.30
N ARG A 202 13.20 -3.36 -7.29
CA ARG A 202 13.02 -4.28 -8.42
C ARG A 202 11.54 -4.40 -8.81
N LYS A 203 10.64 -4.61 -7.84
CA LYS A 203 9.20 -4.72 -8.09
C LYS A 203 8.62 -3.44 -8.71
N LEU A 204 9.06 -2.28 -8.24
CA LEU A 204 8.65 -0.99 -8.79
C LEU A 204 9.13 -0.79 -10.23
N LEU A 205 10.38 -1.14 -10.52
CA LEU A 205 10.94 -1.04 -11.87
C LEU A 205 10.19 -1.95 -12.86
N PHE A 206 9.99 -3.23 -12.52
CA PHE A 206 9.23 -4.15 -13.37
C PHE A 206 7.78 -3.70 -13.55
N GLY A 207 7.13 -3.19 -12.50
CA GLY A 207 5.77 -2.65 -12.60
C GLY A 207 5.64 -1.44 -13.53
N LYS A 208 6.68 -0.59 -13.60
CA LYS A 208 6.75 0.53 -14.56
C LYS A 208 6.94 0.03 -16.00
N VAL A 209 7.86 -0.91 -16.21
CA VAL A 209 8.11 -1.50 -17.54
C VAL A 209 6.86 -2.20 -18.09
N SER A 210 6.17 -2.99 -17.27
CA SER A 210 4.95 -3.69 -17.71
C SER A 210 3.84 -2.72 -18.14
N ARG A 211 3.66 -1.59 -17.45
CA ARG A 211 2.69 -0.55 -17.83
C ARG A 211 3.05 0.14 -19.14
N ALA A 212 4.33 0.47 -19.33
CA ALA A 212 4.80 1.08 -20.57
C ALA A 212 4.57 0.16 -21.79
N MET A 213 4.60 -1.16 -21.62
CA MET A 213 4.38 -2.13 -22.71
C MET A 213 2.90 -2.43 -22.99
N THR A 214 1.97 -2.00 -22.13
CA THR A 214 0.52 -2.16 -22.36
C THR A 214 -0.14 -0.91 -22.97
N ASP A 215 0.58 0.22 -22.96
CA ASP A 215 0.11 1.50 -23.49
C ASP A 215 0.59 1.75 -24.95
N GLU A 216 1.26 0.77 -25.58
CA GLU A 216 1.60 0.69 -27.02
C GLU A 216 0.67 -0.29 -27.77
#